data_AF-A0A914JK47-F1
#
_entry.id   AF-A0A914JK47-F1
#
_cell.length_a   1.000
_cell.length_b   1.000
_cell.length_c   1.000
_cell.angle_alpha   90.00
_cell.angle_beta   90.00
_cell.angle_gamma   90.00
#
_symmetry.space_group_name_H-M   'P 1'
#
loop_
_entity.id
_entity.type
_entity.pdbx_description
1 polymer ?
#
loop_
_entity_poly.entity_id
_entity_poly.type
_entity_poly.pdbx_seq_one_letter_code
_entity_poly.pdbx_strand_id
1 'polypeptide(L)'
;MEIIEQEQIRIGSRRNAVVNQLRKTVKFPEQIKWPQSKFFTHEIGKEKIIEMIEKTWNYDPRLIYVVDFYSVIGYSAYQRYRYFVRWHSPNGNFAHVYFNIDVTRNQSEKPVNVTYTFEDGKIVHKPHTSNYHNRWLRQLIQP
;
A
#
# COMPACT_ATOMS: atom_id res chain seq x y z
N MET A 1 35.88 -31.04 12.00
CA MET A 1 34.81 -30.10 12.41
C MET A 1 34.98 -28.71 11.81
N GLU A 2 36.22 -28.24 11.62
CA GLU A 2 36.54 -26.86 11.17
C GLU A 2 36.07 -26.52 9.73
N ILE A 3 36.05 -27.48 8.81
CA ILE A 3 35.67 -27.26 7.39
C ILE A 3 34.17 -26.93 7.25
N ILE A 4 33.31 -27.59 8.02
CA ILE A 4 31.85 -27.41 7.95
C ILE A 4 31.47 -26.01 8.45
N GLU A 5 32.13 -25.53 9.50
CA GLU A 5 31.86 -24.22 10.10
C GLU A 5 32.26 -23.08 9.16
N GLN A 6 33.41 -23.19 8.48
CA GLN A 6 33.81 -22.21 7.47
C GLN A 6 32.85 -22.18 6.26
N GLU A 7 32.29 -23.33 5.89
CA GLU A 7 31.32 -23.41 4.80
C GLU A 7 29.98 -22.77 5.18
N GLN A 8 29.51 -22.94 6.42
CA GLN A 8 28.31 -22.26 6.93
C GLN A 8 28.48 -20.74 7.01
N ILE A 9 29.65 -20.25 7.44
CA ILE A 9 29.99 -18.82 7.47
C ILE A 9 30.00 -18.25 6.04
N ARG A 10 30.58 -18.97 5.08
CA ARG A 10 30.63 -18.57 3.66
C ARG A 10 29.24 -18.53 3.01
N ILE A 11 28.37 -19.49 3.34
CA ILE A 11 26.97 -19.52 2.88
C ILE A 11 26.17 -18.34 3.47
N GLY A 12 26.34 -18.04 4.76
CA GLY A 12 25.72 -16.88 5.41
C GLY A 12 26.16 -15.55 4.77
N SER A 13 27.45 -15.41 4.50
CA SER A 13 28.02 -14.24 3.82
C SER A 13 27.49 -14.07 2.39
N ARG A 14 27.41 -15.16 1.62
CA ARG A 14 26.82 -15.16 0.26
C ARG A 14 25.33 -14.81 0.26
N ARG A 15 24.54 -15.35 1.19
CA ARG A 15 23.12 -14.97 1.35
C ARG A 15 22.97 -13.48 1.63
N ASN A 16 23.77 -12.93 2.54
CA ASN A 16 23.73 -11.50 2.87
C ASN A 16 24.17 -10.62 1.69
N ALA A 17 25.16 -11.04 0.91
CA ALA A 17 25.58 -10.36 -0.31
C ALA A 17 24.47 -10.34 -1.37
N VAL A 18 23.79 -11.48 -1.61
CA VAL A 18 22.67 -11.57 -2.54
C VAL A 18 21.49 -10.73 -2.07
N VAL A 19 21.14 -10.75 -0.78
CA VAL A 19 20.08 -9.90 -0.20
C VAL A 19 20.42 -8.42 -0.36
N ASN A 20 21.67 -8.03 -0.09
CA ASN A 20 22.11 -6.65 -0.26
C ASN A 20 22.19 -6.22 -1.74
N GLN A 21 22.51 -7.14 -2.64
CA GLN A 21 22.51 -6.89 -4.08
C GLN A 21 21.08 -6.77 -4.63
N LEU A 22 20.14 -7.61 -4.16
CA LEU A 22 18.71 -7.48 -4.44
C LEU A 22 18.15 -6.16 -3.89
N ARG A 23 18.60 -5.70 -2.72
CA ARG A 23 18.25 -4.38 -2.18
C ARG A 23 18.76 -3.21 -3.02
N LYS A 24 19.85 -3.40 -3.78
CA LYS A 24 20.40 -2.38 -4.69
C LYS A 24 19.70 -2.38 -6.06
N THR A 25 19.19 -3.52 -6.52
CA THR A 25 18.58 -3.67 -7.86
C THR A 25 17.06 -3.54 -7.86
N VAL A 26 16.39 -3.89 -6.77
CA VAL A 26 14.96 -3.64 -6.58
C VAL A 26 14.81 -2.26 -5.95
N LYS A 27 14.36 -1.27 -6.73
CA LYS A 27 13.79 -0.05 -6.15
C LYS A 27 12.57 -0.48 -5.33
N PHE A 28 12.75 -0.72 -4.04
CA PHE A 28 11.61 -0.83 -3.15
C PHE A 28 10.85 0.49 -3.26
N PRO A 29 9.55 0.46 -3.59
CA PRO A 29 8.78 1.68 -3.67
C PRO A 29 8.93 2.42 -2.36
N GLU A 30 9.21 3.73 -2.44
CA GLU A 30 9.46 4.57 -1.26
C GLU A 30 8.38 4.32 -0.20
N GLN A 31 8.82 4.09 1.03
CA GLN A 31 7.89 3.85 2.11
C GLN A 31 7.16 5.16 2.41
N ILE A 32 5.87 5.21 2.07
CA ILE A 32 5.02 6.36 2.33
C ILE A 32 4.97 6.60 3.84
N LYS A 33 5.37 7.80 4.26
CA LYS A 33 5.22 8.22 5.65
C LYS A 33 3.79 8.70 5.88
N TRP A 34 3.02 7.87 6.55
CA TRP A 34 1.67 8.20 7.01
C TRP A 34 1.74 9.12 8.25
N PRO A 35 0.80 10.07 8.39
CA PRO A 35 0.80 11.01 9.50
C PRO A 35 0.52 10.28 10.83
N GLN A 36 0.96 10.90 11.92
CA GLN A 36 0.54 10.50 13.27
C GLN A 36 -0.95 10.75 13.44
N SER A 37 -1.61 9.96 14.31
CA SER A 37 -3.06 10.07 14.52
C SER A 37 -3.49 11.50 14.91
N LYS A 38 -2.68 12.21 15.72
CA LYS A 38 -2.97 13.59 16.16
C LYS A 38 -2.94 14.65 15.04
N PHE A 39 -2.31 14.35 13.92
CA PHE A 39 -2.19 15.26 12.77
C PHE A 39 -3.04 14.82 11.58
N PHE A 40 -3.90 13.82 11.75
CA PHE A 40 -4.70 13.31 10.66
C PHE A 40 -5.95 14.16 10.42
N THR A 41 -6.21 14.50 9.17
CA THR A 41 -7.51 14.99 8.67
C THR A 41 -7.92 14.17 7.45
N HIS A 42 -9.19 14.28 7.03
CA HIS A 42 -9.63 13.49 5.90
C HIS A 42 -8.99 13.93 4.57
N GLU A 43 -8.61 15.20 4.43
CA GLU A 43 -7.85 15.75 3.31
C GLU A 43 -6.45 15.17 3.25
N ILE A 44 -5.73 15.12 4.38
CA ILE A 44 -4.41 14.49 4.48
C ILE A 44 -4.52 13.01 4.10
N GLY A 45 -5.58 12.33 4.51
CA GLY A 45 -5.84 10.95 4.09
C GLY A 45 -5.97 10.81 2.57
N LYS A 46 -6.71 11.72 1.90
CA LYS A 46 -6.84 11.73 0.44
C LYS A 46 -5.50 11.97 -0.25
N GLU A 47 -4.75 12.98 0.18
CA GLU A 47 -3.41 13.30 -0.35
C GLU A 47 -2.45 12.12 -0.21
N LYS A 48 -2.47 11.43 0.93
CA LYS A 48 -1.59 10.28 1.19
C LYS A 48 -1.97 9.05 0.38
N ILE A 49 -3.26 8.84 0.09
CA ILE A 49 -3.70 7.79 -0.84
C ILE A 49 -3.19 8.08 -2.25
N ILE A 50 -3.29 9.33 -2.72
CA ILE A 50 -2.75 9.76 -4.03
C ILE A 50 -1.24 9.52 -4.07
N GLU A 51 -0.49 10.03 -3.08
CA GLU A 51 0.97 9.84 -3.01
C GLU A 51 1.34 8.35 -3.05
N MET A 52 0.59 7.51 -2.33
CA MET A 52 0.82 6.06 -2.31
C MET A 52 0.59 5.43 -3.67
N ILE A 53 -0.50 5.77 -4.36
CA ILE A 53 -0.80 5.23 -5.69
C ILE A 53 0.30 5.66 -6.66
N GLU A 54 0.63 6.95 -6.73
CA GLU A 54 1.63 7.48 -7.67
C GLU A 54 3.03 6.89 -7.46
N LYS A 55 3.43 6.67 -6.21
CA LYS A 55 4.78 6.15 -5.92
C LYS A 55 4.89 4.63 -5.98
N THR A 56 3.79 3.90 -5.79
CA THR A 56 3.85 2.45 -5.54
C THR A 56 3.03 1.61 -6.51
N TRP A 57 2.08 2.19 -7.24
CA TRP A 57 1.23 1.48 -8.20
C TRP A 57 1.73 1.76 -9.62
N ASN A 58 2.05 0.70 -10.34
CA ASN A 58 2.44 0.75 -11.74
C ASN A 58 1.21 0.45 -12.60
N TYR A 59 0.57 1.50 -13.10
CA TYR A 59 -0.62 1.43 -13.95
C TYR A 59 -0.36 2.03 -15.34
N ASP A 60 -1.16 1.59 -16.31
CA ASP A 60 -1.11 2.11 -17.68
C ASP A 60 -1.59 3.57 -17.70
N PRO A 61 -0.92 4.49 -18.41
CA PRO A 61 -1.31 5.91 -18.46
C PRO A 61 -2.73 6.18 -18.95
N ARG A 62 -3.36 5.22 -19.64
CA ARG A 62 -4.74 5.31 -20.10
C ARG A 62 -5.76 5.05 -18.97
N LEU A 63 -5.32 4.52 -17.83
CA LEU A 63 -6.15 4.41 -16.64
C LEU A 63 -6.17 5.75 -15.91
N ILE A 64 -7.36 6.26 -15.66
CA ILE A 64 -7.59 7.49 -14.90
C ILE A 64 -8.21 7.10 -13.57
N TYR A 65 -7.85 7.78 -12.49
CA TYR A 65 -8.45 7.53 -11.18
C TYR A 65 -8.87 8.80 -10.45
N VAL A 66 -9.87 8.65 -9.58
CA VAL A 66 -10.34 9.70 -8.67
C VAL A 66 -10.40 9.12 -7.26
N VAL A 67 -9.89 9.88 -6.29
CA VAL A 67 -9.95 9.54 -4.86
C VAL A 67 -11.01 10.40 -4.18
N ASP A 68 -11.99 9.76 -3.57
CA ASP A 68 -13.09 10.44 -2.89
C ASP A 68 -13.25 9.94 -1.44
N PHE A 69 -13.57 10.87 -0.56
CA PHE A 69 -13.95 10.56 0.81
C PHE A 69 -15.39 10.03 0.83
N TYR A 70 -15.61 8.94 1.57
CA TYR A 70 -16.90 8.26 1.62
C TYR A 70 -17.63 8.48 2.95
N SER A 71 -16.96 8.23 4.09
CA SER A 71 -17.61 8.30 5.41
C SER A 71 -16.60 8.22 6.56
N VAL A 72 -17.01 8.61 7.76
CA VAL A 72 -16.33 8.24 9.02
C VAL A 72 -17.18 7.24 9.80
N ILE A 73 -16.54 6.20 10.34
CA ILE A 73 -17.17 5.26 11.28
C ILE A 73 -16.46 5.31 12.62
N GLY A 74 -17.23 5.53 13.68
CA GLY A 74 -16.72 5.53 15.05
C GLY A 74 -16.65 4.12 15.63
N TYR A 75 -15.48 3.73 16.13
CA TYR A 75 -15.27 2.57 17.00
C TYR A 75 -14.87 3.05 18.40
N SER A 76 -14.82 2.13 19.38
CA SER A 76 -14.45 2.47 20.77
C SER A 76 -13.02 3.00 20.88
N ALA A 77 -12.06 2.40 20.16
CA ALA A 77 -10.65 2.77 20.25
C ALA A 77 -10.16 3.73 19.14
N TYR A 78 -10.87 3.82 18.02
CA TYR A 78 -10.44 4.59 16.84
C TYR A 78 -11.63 5.12 16.03
N GLN A 79 -11.35 6.04 15.11
CA GLN A 79 -12.25 6.44 14.04
C GLN A 79 -11.70 5.91 12.72
N ARG A 80 -12.56 5.31 11.89
CA ARG A 80 -12.22 4.82 10.56
C ARG A 80 -12.71 5.78 9.50
N TYR A 81 -11.78 6.40 8.80
CA TYR A 81 -12.04 7.23 7.64
C TYR A 81 -12.04 6.33 6.40
N ARG A 82 -13.14 6.32 5.67
CA ARG A 82 -13.34 5.50 4.47
C ARG A 82 -13.22 6.37 3.23
N TYR A 83 -12.52 5.84 2.25
CA TYR A 83 -12.37 6.43 0.93
C TYR A 83 -12.63 5.35 -0.12
N PHE A 84 -12.99 5.77 -1.32
CA PHE A 84 -12.90 4.92 -2.48
C PHE A 84 -12.02 5.58 -3.55
N VAL A 85 -11.36 4.75 -4.32
CA VAL A 85 -10.63 5.13 -5.52
C VAL A 85 -11.36 4.51 -6.70
N ARG A 86 -11.95 5.37 -7.54
CA ARG A 86 -12.59 4.97 -8.79
C ARG A 86 -11.54 4.96 -9.89
N TRP A 87 -11.36 3.82 -10.52
CA TRP A 87 -10.54 3.65 -11.72
C TRP A 87 -11.45 3.60 -12.94
N HIS A 88 -11.10 4.37 -13.96
CA HIS A 88 -11.77 4.40 -15.25
C HIS A 88 -10.83 3.81 -16.30
N SER A 89 -11.31 2.78 -17.02
CA SER A 89 -10.58 2.19 -18.13
C SER A 89 -10.99 2.81 -19.46
N PRO A 90 -10.11 2.77 -20.48
CA PRO A 90 -10.42 3.25 -21.82
C PRO A 90 -11.61 2.53 -22.47
N ASN A 91 -11.91 1.32 -21.99
CA ASN A 91 -12.97 0.47 -22.53
C ASN A 91 -14.33 0.77 -21.88
N GLY A 92 -14.43 1.81 -21.03
CA GLY A 92 -15.66 2.22 -20.36
C GLY A 92 -15.96 1.47 -19.06
N ASN A 93 -15.09 0.53 -18.65
CA ASN A 93 -15.24 -0.17 -17.37
C ASN A 93 -14.77 0.72 -16.22
N PHE A 94 -15.46 0.62 -15.08
CA PHE A 94 -15.04 1.24 -13.83
C PHE A 94 -14.78 0.18 -12.78
N ALA A 95 -13.85 0.46 -11.87
CA ALA A 95 -13.58 -0.42 -10.73
C ALA A 95 -13.19 0.39 -9.50
N HIS A 96 -13.56 -0.11 -8.32
CA HIS A 96 -13.32 0.56 -7.05
C HIS A 96 -12.23 -0.13 -6.21
N VAL A 97 -11.46 0.69 -5.51
CA VAL A 97 -10.61 0.26 -4.39
C VAL A 97 -11.05 1.02 -3.15
N TYR A 98 -11.38 0.30 -2.09
CA TYR A 98 -11.85 0.89 -0.84
C TYR A 98 -10.70 0.99 0.15
N PHE A 99 -10.41 2.20 0.62
CA PHE A 99 -9.40 2.46 1.63
C PHE A 99 -10.05 2.72 2.98
N ASN A 100 -9.44 2.16 4.03
CA ASN A 100 -9.76 2.46 5.42
C ASN A 100 -8.52 2.99 6.11
N ILE A 101 -8.65 4.17 6.74
CA ILE A 101 -7.61 4.76 7.58
C ILE A 101 -8.14 4.86 9.02
N ASP A 102 -7.52 4.11 9.91
CA ASP A 102 -7.87 4.07 11.33
C ASP A 102 -7.02 5.06 12.12
N VAL A 103 -7.69 6.01 12.73
CA VAL A 103 -7.11 7.08 13.55
C VAL A 103 -7.44 6.82 15.01
N THR A 104 -6.41 6.63 15.82
CA THR A 104 -6.59 6.34 17.25
C THR A 104 -7.22 7.54 17.97
N ARG A 105 -8.22 7.30 18.83
CA ARG A 105 -8.91 8.39 19.56
C ARG A 105 -8.01 9.10 20.57
N ASN A 106 -7.04 8.40 21.13
CA ASN A 106 -6.16 8.94 22.17
C ASN A 106 -5.03 9.83 21.62
N GLN A 107 -5.17 10.36 20.40
CA GLN A 107 -4.21 11.27 19.75
C GLN A 107 -2.77 10.74 19.82
N SER A 108 -2.60 9.44 19.54
CA SER A 108 -1.31 8.78 19.64
C SER A 108 -0.29 9.39 18.68
N GLU A 109 0.97 9.42 19.09
CA GLU A 109 2.12 9.68 18.22
C GLU A 109 2.40 8.56 17.22
N LYS A 110 1.63 7.46 17.30
CA LYS A 110 1.68 6.39 16.31
C LYS A 110 1.05 6.85 14.98
N PRO A 111 1.65 6.46 13.84
CA PRO A 111 1.04 6.64 12.53
C PRO A 111 -0.35 6.01 12.46
N VAL A 112 -1.20 6.57 11.61
CA VAL A 112 -2.50 5.96 11.28
C VAL A 112 -2.32 4.57 10.67
N ASN A 113 -3.28 3.68 10.93
CA ASN A 113 -3.28 2.34 10.33
C ASN A 113 -4.07 2.36 9.02
N VAL A 114 -3.46 1.90 7.94
CA VAL A 114 -4.06 1.95 6.59
C VAL A 114 -4.27 0.56 6.04
N THR A 115 -5.46 0.31 5.51
CA THR A 115 -5.81 -0.91 4.79
C THR A 115 -6.62 -0.59 3.55
N TYR A 116 -6.64 -1.49 2.58
CA TYR A 116 -7.50 -1.36 1.41
C TYR A 116 -7.96 -2.72 0.85
N THR A 117 -9.08 -2.71 0.13
CA THR A 117 -9.71 -3.87 -0.50
C THR A 117 -10.14 -3.52 -1.92
N PHE A 118 -10.05 -4.47 -2.84
CA PHE A 118 -10.60 -4.34 -4.19
C PHE A 118 -12.08 -4.72 -4.20
N GLU A 119 -12.79 -4.51 -5.33
CA GLU A 119 -14.24 -4.78 -5.45
C GLU A 119 -14.68 -6.19 -5.05
N ASP A 120 -13.81 -7.19 -5.18
CA ASP A 120 -14.14 -8.54 -4.74
C ASP A 120 -14.27 -8.67 -3.20
N GLY A 121 -13.76 -7.70 -2.45
CA GLY A 121 -13.82 -7.61 -0.98
C GLY A 121 -13.12 -8.75 -0.24
N LYS A 122 -12.44 -9.68 -0.93
CA LYS A 122 -11.97 -10.94 -0.34
C LYS A 122 -10.69 -10.80 0.45
N ILE A 123 -9.83 -9.85 0.06
CA ILE A 123 -8.48 -9.73 0.61
C ILE A 123 -8.25 -8.31 1.11
N VAL A 124 -7.90 -8.20 2.40
CA VAL A 124 -7.48 -6.96 3.02
C VAL A 124 -5.98 -6.78 2.82
N HIS A 125 -5.61 -5.71 2.14
CA HIS A 125 -4.23 -5.36 1.87
C HIS A 125 -3.75 -4.26 2.81
N LYS A 126 -2.45 -4.24 3.08
CA LYS A 126 -1.75 -3.12 3.71
C LYS A 126 -0.78 -2.49 2.71
N PRO A 127 -0.52 -1.17 2.80
CA PRO A 127 0.52 -0.54 2.00
C PRO A 127 1.84 -1.33 2.07
N HIS A 128 2.54 -1.43 0.94
CA HIS A 128 3.87 -2.07 0.82
C HIS A 128 3.93 -3.57 1.13
N THR A 129 2.79 -4.27 1.29
CA THR A 129 2.78 -5.72 1.60
C THR A 129 2.61 -6.64 0.40
N SER A 130 2.23 -6.10 -0.76
CA SER A 130 1.97 -6.89 -1.96
C SER A 130 2.07 -6.04 -3.22
N ASN A 131 2.30 -6.70 -4.36
CA ASN A 131 2.19 -6.13 -5.71
C ASN A 131 0.87 -6.49 -6.40
N TYR A 132 -0.10 -7.03 -5.65
CA TYR A 132 -1.40 -7.46 -6.19
C TYR A 132 -2.10 -6.34 -6.97
N HIS A 133 -2.01 -5.09 -6.49
CA HIS A 133 -2.57 -3.91 -7.16
C HIS A 133 -2.12 -3.79 -8.62
N ASN A 134 -0.84 -4.04 -8.92
CA ASN A 134 -0.32 -3.98 -10.29
C ASN A 134 -0.93 -5.06 -11.20
N ARG A 135 -1.16 -6.26 -10.65
CA ARG A 135 -1.82 -7.35 -11.39
C ARG A 135 -3.28 -7.01 -11.64
N TRP A 136 -3.97 -6.52 -10.62
CA TRP A 136 -5.38 -6.14 -10.69
C TRP A 136 -5.61 -5.02 -11.71
N LEU A 137 -4.80 -3.96 -11.71
CA LEU A 137 -4.89 -2.86 -12.68
C LEU A 137 -4.72 -3.32 -14.13
N ARG A 138 -3.83 -4.29 -14.39
CA ARG A 138 -3.65 -4.86 -15.74
C ARG A 138 -4.88 -5.61 -16.24
N GLN A 139 -5.73 -6.11 -15.35
CA GLN A 139 -6.98 -6.77 -15.74
C GLN A 139 -8.03 -5.74 -16.20
N LEU A 140 -7.98 -4.50 -15.72
CA LEU A 140 -8.93 -3.45 -16.10
C LEU A 140 -8.78 -2.95 -17.56
N ILE A 141 -7.59 -3.11 -18.13
CA ILE A 141 -7.28 -2.72 -19.52
C ILE A 141 -7.33 -3.88 -20.51
N GLN A 142 -7.46 -5.11 -20.02
CA GLN A 142 -7.60 -6.26 -20.89
C GLN A 142 -8.99 -6.25 -21.54
N PRO A 143 -9.08 -6.53 -22.86
CA PRO A 143 -10.36 -6.67 -23.56
C PRO A 143 -11.24 -7.76 -22.95
#